data_AF-A0A969C5J2-F1
#
_entry.id   AF-A0A969C5J2-F1
#
_cell.length_a   1.000
_cell.length_b   1.000
_cell.length_c   1.000
_cell.angle_alpha   90.00
_cell.angle_beta   90.00
_cell.angle_gamma   90.00
#
_symmetry.space_group_name_H-M   'P 1'
#
loop_
_entity.id
_entity.type
_entity.pdbx_description
1 polymer ?
#
loop_
_entity_poly.entity_id
_entity_poly.type
_entity_poly.pdbx_seq_one_letter_code
_entity_poly.pdbx_strand_id
1 'polypeptide(L)'
;MSSNEITLHSAVQNEKATSKQGILQKMFAVWFDAFVYNQIWEDPRVDLQALQLDESSRILTISSGGCNALNYLCESPEKVNAVDLNRHHIFLLRLKIAALRHLPTYEDFFNLFGHGKHETNIENYKIIAPNLDDETKNFWESNGFFRQTCAT
;
A
#
# COMPACT_ATOMS: atom_id res chain seq x y z
N MET A 1 19.79 9.80 5.16
CA MET A 1 18.54 10.57 4.98
C MET A 1 18.42 10.87 3.50
N SER A 2 17.50 10.19 2.83
CA SER A 2 17.37 10.16 1.37
C SER A 2 16.65 11.41 0.88
N SER A 3 17.09 12.00 -0.23
CA SER A 3 16.61 13.25 -0.83
C SER A 3 15.09 13.34 -1.07
N ASN A 4 14.37 12.21 -1.01
CA ASN A 4 12.91 12.14 -1.15
C ASN A 4 12.14 12.60 0.10
N GLU A 5 12.71 12.46 1.32
CA GLU A 5 12.06 12.95 2.55
C GLU A 5 12.00 14.48 2.58
N ILE A 6 13.03 15.13 2.04
CA ILE A 6 13.15 16.59 1.95
C ILE A 6 12.06 17.17 1.03
N THR A 7 11.76 16.48 -0.07
CA THR A 7 10.76 16.92 -1.06
C THR A 7 9.34 16.84 -0.50
N LEU A 8 9.00 15.77 0.22
CA LEU A 8 7.70 15.63 0.89
C LEU A 8 7.49 16.65 2.01
N HIS A 9 8.50 16.87 2.87
CA HIS A 9 8.41 17.86 3.94
C HIS A 9 8.24 19.29 3.41
N SER A 10 8.86 19.62 2.27
CA SER A 10 8.77 20.94 1.65
C SER A 10 7.43 21.18 0.93
N ALA A 11 6.82 20.15 0.34
CA ALA A 11 5.58 20.27 -0.41
C ALA A 11 4.34 20.51 0.48
N VAL A 12 4.37 20.03 1.72
CA VAL A 12 3.25 20.17 2.68
C VAL A 12 3.25 21.53 3.40
N GLN A 13 4.32 22.33 3.31
CA GLN A 13 4.49 23.57 4.07
C GLN A 13 4.31 24.87 3.26
N ASN A 14 3.43 24.87 2.25
CA ASN A 14 3.22 26.06 1.40
C ASN A 14 2.33 27.17 2.01
N GLU A 15 1.85 27.01 3.25
CA GLU A 15 1.05 28.03 3.95
C GLU A 15 1.65 28.29 5.34
N LYS A 16 1.82 29.57 5.69
CA LYS A 16 2.39 30.00 6.99
C LYS A 16 1.69 29.24 8.12
N ALA A 17 2.48 28.55 8.94
CA ALA A 17 2.06 27.63 10.01
C ALA A 17 1.22 28.25 11.16
N THR A 18 0.70 29.47 10.98
CA THR A 18 -0.12 30.24 11.92
C THR A 18 -1.52 30.58 11.39
N SER A 19 -1.87 30.20 10.15
CA SER A 19 -3.24 30.36 9.65
C SER A 19 -4.15 29.21 10.13
N LYS A 20 -5.45 29.48 10.31
CA LYS A 20 -6.45 28.44 10.65
C LYS A 20 -6.42 27.28 9.63
N GLN A 21 -6.06 27.58 8.38
CA GLN A 21 -5.94 26.62 7.29
C GLN A 21 -4.69 25.74 7.41
N GLY A 22 -3.54 26.30 7.82
CA GLY A 22 -2.32 25.53 8.09
C GLY A 22 -2.43 24.60 9.30
N ILE A 23 -3.18 25.00 10.34
CA ILE A 23 -3.50 24.14 11.48
C ILE A 23 -4.41 22.99 11.03
N LEU A 24 -5.44 23.27 10.23
CA LEU A 24 -6.35 22.25 9.71
C LEU A 24 -5.61 21.27 8.79
N GLN A 25 -4.68 21.75 7.95
CA GLN A 25 -3.83 20.90 7.11
C GLN A 25 -2.88 20.00 7.91
N LYS A 26 -2.29 20.50 9.00
CA LYS A 26 -1.48 19.66 9.91
C LYS A 26 -2.31 18.62 10.62
N MET A 27 -3.49 19.00 11.12
CA MET A 27 -4.42 18.06 11.73
C MET A 27 -4.92 17.02 10.73
N PHE A 28 -5.16 17.42 9.49
CA PHE A 28 -5.50 16.52 8.39
C PHE A 28 -4.36 15.55 8.10
N ALA A 29 -3.11 16.01 8.01
CA ALA A 29 -1.95 15.15 7.80
C ALA A 29 -1.76 14.12 8.94
N VAL A 30 -1.98 14.53 10.19
CA VAL A 30 -1.93 13.62 11.35
C VAL A 30 -3.08 12.60 11.31
N TRP A 31 -4.29 12.99 10.89
CA TRP A 31 -5.41 12.07 10.75
C TRP A 31 -5.14 11.01 9.67
N PHE A 32 -4.51 11.40 8.56
CA PHE A 32 -4.15 10.50 7.46
C PHE A 32 -2.96 9.57 7.77
N ASP A 33 -2.28 9.72 8.92
CA ASP A 33 -1.28 8.76 9.38
C ASP A 33 -1.92 7.49 10.00
N ALA A 34 -3.24 7.44 10.13
CA ALA A 34 -3.98 6.23 10.50
C ALA A 34 -4.24 5.33 9.28
N PHE A 35 -4.25 4.01 9.44
CA PHE A 35 -4.63 3.06 8.38
C PHE A 35 -6.12 3.21 8.07
N VAL A 36 -6.48 3.93 7.01
CA VAL A 36 -7.90 4.31 6.78
C VAL A 36 -8.67 3.18 6.09
N TYR A 37 -8.06 2.50 5.11
CA TYR A 37 -8.67 1.37 4.39
C TYR A 37 -7.61 0.45 3.78
N ASN A 38 -7.91 -0.86 3.68
CA ASN A 38 -7.01 -1.91 3.17
C ASN A 38 -7.31 -2.35 1.72
N GLN A 39 -8.53 -2.06 1.27
CA GLN A 39 -9.06 -2.38 -0.05
C GLN A 39 -9.95 -1.24 -0.50
N ILE A 40 -9.99 -1.00 -1.80
CA ILE A 40 -10.89 -0.03 -2.42
C ILE A 40 -12.04 -0.79 -3.09
N TRP A 41 -13.20 -0.14 -3.18
CA TRP A 41 -14.47 -0.74 -3.62
C TRP A 41 -14.74 -0.58 -5.13
N GLU A 42 -13.85 0.05 -5.91
CA GLU A 42 -14.07 0.19 -7.36
C GLU A 42 -13.99 -1.14 -8.09
N ASP A 43 -14.78 -1.28 -9.17
CA ASP A 43 -14.69 -2.45 -10.05
C ASP A 43 -13.53 -2.26 -11.03
N PRO A 44 -12.43 -3.04 -10.91
CA PRO A 44 -11.28 -2.89 -11.79
C PRO A 44 -11.60 -3.09 -13.27
N ARG A 45 -12.65 -3.86 -13.60
CA ARG A 45 -13.00 -4.17 -15.00
C ARG A 45 -13.53 -2.94 -15.73
N VAL A 46 -14.24 -2.07 -15.02
CA VAL A 46 -14.74 -0.81 -15.59
C VAL A 46 -13.56 0.12 -15.89
N ASP A 47 -12.58 0.19 -14.99
CA ASP A 47 -11.37 0.97 -15.20
C ASP A 47 -10.57 0.46 -16.41
N LEU A 48 -10.36 -0.86 -16.51
CA LEU A 48 -9.64 -1.45 -17.65
C LEU A 48 -10.36 -1.20 -18.99
N GLN A 49 -11.69 -1.31 -19.02
CA GLN A 49 -12.48 -1.03 -20.22
C GLN A 49 -12.38 0.45 -20.63
N ALA A 50 -12.37 1.36 -19.67
CA ALA A 50 -12.32 2.79 -19.93
C ALA A 50 -10.90 3.26 -20.33
N LEU A 51 -9.88 2.74 -19.66
CA LEU A 51 -8.49 3.17 -19.83
C LEU A 51 -7.81 2.56 -21.05
N GLN A 52 -8.26 1.38 -21.52
CA GLN A 52 -7.72 0.67 -22.68
C GLN A 52 -6.19 0.55 -22.61
N LEU A 53 -5.70 0.07 -21.47
CA LEU A 53 -4.28 -0.06 -21.18
C LEU A 53 -3.60 -1.07 -22.11
N ASP A 54 -2.36 -0.79 -22.45
CA ASP A 54 -1.51 -1.64 -23.30
C ASP A 54 -0.04 -1.59 -22.83
N GLU A 55 0.84 -2.31 -23.53
CA GLU A 55 2.28 -2.38 -23.21
C GLU A 55 3.01 -1.03 -23.28
N SER A 56 2.46 -0.03 -23.96
CA SER A 56 3.03 1.33 -24.04
C SER A 56 2.56 2.25 -22.90
N SER A 57 1.61 1.78 -22.10
CA SER A 57 0.95 2.58 -21.08
C SER A 57 1.85 2.83 -19.87
N ARG A 58 1.88 4.08 -19.40
CA ARG A 58 2.60 4.51 -18.20
C ARG A 58 1.63 5.15 -17.22
N ILE A 59 1.37 4.49 -16.11
CA ILE A 59 0.28 4.81 -15.20
C ILE A 59 0.82 5.49 -13.94
N LEU A 60 0.14 6.54 -13.50
CA LEU A 60 0.30 7.15 -12.19
C LEU A 60 -1.04 7.03 -11.47
N THR A 61 -1.06 6.36 -10.33
CA THR A 61 -2.27 6.13 -9.55
C THR A 61 -2.02 6.38 -8.07
N ILE A 62 -3.06 6.79 -7.37
CA ILE A 62 -3.04 6.78 -5.90
C ILE A 62 -3.00 5.30 -5.47
N SER A 63 -2.11 4.95 -4.54
CA SER A 63 -1.94 3.57 -4.08
C SER A 63 -3.22 3.09 -3.43
N SER A 64 -3.69 3.78 -2.38
CA SER A 64 -4.96 3.49 -1.74
C SER A 64 -5.07 2.01 -1.31
N GLY A 65 -3.98 1.48 -0.73
CA GLY A 65 -3.84 0.07 -0.38
C GLY A 65 -3.43 -0.86 -1.53
N GLY A 66 -3.32 -0.35 -2.75
CA GLY A 66 -2.58 -0.93 -3.86
C GLY A 66 -3.35 -1.87 -4.79
N CYS A 67 -4.65 -2.12 -4.58
CA CYS A 67 -5.39 -3.11 -5.38
C CYS A 67 -5.52 -2.71 -6.85
N ASN A 68 -5.91 -1.47 -7.16
CA ASN A 68 -6.08 -1.04 -8.55
C ASN A 68 -4.72 -0.97 -9.26
N ALA A 69 -3.70 -0.46 -8.56
CA ALA A 69 -2.33 -0.44 -9.06
C ALA A 69 -1.82 -1.83 -9.46
N LEU A 70 -2.09 -2.85 -8.65
CA LEU A 70 -1.75 -4.24 -8.97
C LEU A 70 -2.61 -4.81 -10.09
N ASN A 71 -3.90 -4.48 -10.12
CA ASN A 71 -4.80 -4.93 -11.17
C ASN A 71 -4.41 -4.41 -12.55
N TYR A 72 -3.94 -3.17 -12.64
CA TYR A 72 -3.46 -2.61 -13.91
C TYR A 72 -2.26 -3.37 -14.49
N LEU A 73 -1.49 -4.09 -13.66
CA LEU A 73 -0.38 -4.92 -14.16
C LEU A 73 -0.86 -6.12 -14.98
N CYS A 74 -2.12 -6.52 -14.88
CA CYS A 74 -2.68 -7.60 -15.70
C CYS A 74 -2.71 -7.27 -17.19
N GLU A 75 -2.75 -5.98 -17.56
CA GLU A 75 -2.67 -5.53 -18.96
C GLU A 75 -1.22 -5.32 -19.46
N SER A 76 -0.23 -5.75 -18.67
CA SER A 76 1.20 -5.64 -19.00
C SER A 76 1.70 -4.25 -19.41
N PRO A 77 1.31 -3.15 -18.72
CA PRO A 77 1.77 -1.82 -19.06
C PRO A 77 3.29 -1.66 -18.87
N GLU A 78 3.91 -0.69 -19.56
CA GLU A 78 5.32 -0.35 -19.41
C GLU A 78 5.67 -0.09 -17.93
N LYS A 79 4.81 0.67 -17.24
CA LYS A 79 5.04 1.06 -15.84
C LYS A 79 3.78 1.46 -15.10
N VAL A 80 3.68 1.06 -13.82
CA VAL A 80 2.72 1.61 -12.84
C VAL A 80 3.48 2.30 -11.71
N ASN A 81 3.20 3.58 -11.48
CA ASN A 81 3.69 4.33 -10.32
C ASN A 81 2.53 4.54 -9.35
N ALA A 82 2.57 3.84 -8.21
CA ALA A 82 1.60 4.02 -7.13
C ALA A 82 2.15 5.02 -6.10
N VAL A 83 1.41 6.09 -5.82
CA VAL A 83 1.78 7.14 -4.87
C VAL A 83 0.73 7.26 -3.77
N ASP A 84 1.14 7.53 -2.54
CA ASP A 84 0.19 7.75 -1.44
C ASP A 84 0.76 8.75 -0.45
N LEU A 85 -0.12 9.49 0.21
CA LEU A 85 0.26 10.36 1.33
C LEU A 85 0.41 9.54 2.62
N ASN A 86 -0.33 8.44 2.74
CA ASN A 86 -0.24 7.53 3.87
C ASN A 86 0.79 6.44 3.59
N ARG A 87 1.92 6.49 4.31
CA ARG A 87 3.01 5.50 4.18
C ARG A 87 2.52 4.07 4.45
N HIS A 88 1.50 3.88 5.29
CA HIS A 88 0.99 2.56 5.60
C HIS A 88 0.31 1.87 4.41
N HIS A 89 -0.32 2.63 3.51
CA HIS A 89 -0.84 2.08 2.25
C HIS A 89 0.29 1.63 1.31
N ILE A 90 1.44 2.32 1.34
CA ILE A 90 2.64 1.89 0.60
C ILE A 90 3.22 0.61 1.21
N PHE A 91 3.27 0.49 2.54
CA PHE A 91 3.71 -0.76 3.20
C PHE A 91 2.78 -1.94 2.89
N LEU A 92 1.47 -1.72 2.82
CA LEU A 92 0.53 -2.76 2.39
C LEU A 92 0.73 -3.16 0.93
N LEU A 93 0.92 -2.20 0.02
CA LEU A 93 1.22 -2.50 -1.38
C LEU A 93 2.51 -3.31 -1.51
N ARG A 94 3.58 -2.93 -0.80
CA ARG A 94 4.85 -3.68 -0.78
C ARG A 94 4.66 -5.11 -0.24
N LEU A 95 3.88 -5.28 0.82
CA LEU A 95 3.53 -6.60 1.35
C LEU A 95 2.79 -7.46 0.30
N LYS A 96 1.80 -6.88 -0.39
CA LYS A 96 1.06 -7.56 -1.47
C LYS A 96 1.98 -7.95 -2.63
N ILE A 97 2.88 -7.06 -3.06
CA ILE A 97 3.86 -7.36 -4.12
C ILE A 97 4.77 -8.51 -3.71
N ALA A 98 5.32 -8.50 -2.50
CA ALA A 98 6.18 -9.56 -2.01
C ALA A 98 5.40 -10.89 -1.91
N ALA A 99 4.15 -10.85 -1.44
CA ALA A 99 3.29 -12.02 -1.40
C ALA A 99 3.02 -12.61 -2.80
N LEU A 100 2.67 -11.78 -3.79
CA LEU A 100 2.46 -12.23 -5.18
C LEU A 100 3.71 -12.89 -5.79
N ARG A 101 4.91 -12.48 -5.38
CA ARG A 101 6.17 -12.99 -5.91
C ARG A 101 6.68 -14.25 -5.22
N HIS A 102 6.37 -14.42 -3.93
CA HIS A 102 7.06 -15.40 -3.08
C HIS A 102 6.13 -16.43 -2.43
N LEU A 103 4.83 -16.16 -2.30
CA LEU A 103 3.91 -17.19 -1.83
C LEU A 103 3.76 -18.29 -2.88
N PRO A 104 3.69 -19.56 -2.45
CA PRO A 104 3.74 -20.68 -3.38
C PRO A 104 2.44 -20.86 -4.17
N THR A 105 1.30 -20.43 -3.62
CA THR A 105 0.00 -20.60 -4.25
C THR A 105 -0.87 -19.35 -4.19
N TYR A 106 -1.84 -19.28 -5.10
CA TYR A 106 -2.93 -18.30 -5.04
C TYR A 106 -3.69 -18.39 -3.71
N GLU A 107 -3.92 -19.60 -3.20
CA GLU A 107 -4.68 -19.82 -1.97
C GLU A 107 -3.99 -19.19 -0.76
N ASP A 108 -2.66 -19.25 -0.70
CA ASP A 108 -1.88 -18.61 0.37
C ASP A 108 -2.01 -17.08 0.34
N PHE A 109 -2.00 -16.51 -0.86
CA PHE A 109 -2.24 -15.08 -1.06
C PHE A 109 -3.68 -14.71 -0.65
N PHE A 110 -4.65 -15.51 -1.08
CA PHE A 110 -6.07 -15.28 -0.80
C PHE A 110 -6.40 -15.44 0.69
N ASN A 111 -5.76 -16.38 1.38
CA ASN A 111 -5.86 -16.51 2.84
C ASN A 111 -5.40 -15.23 3.56
N LEU A 112 -4.29 -14.66 3.11
CA LEU A 112 -3.72 -13.47 3.74
C LEU A 112 -4.52 -12.19 3.46
N PHE A 113 -5.02 -11.99 2.24
CA PHE A 113 -5.65 -10.73 1.82
C PHE A 113 -7.14 -10.80 1.51
N GLY A 114 -7.65 -11.96 1.11
CA GLY A 114 -9.07 -12.21 0.83
C GLY A 114 -9.83 -12.59 2.09
N HIS A 115 -9.40 -13.64 2.78
CA HIS A 115 -9.97 -14.05 4.07
C HIS A 115 -9.51 -13.15 5.22
N GLY A 116 -8.27 -12.66 5.18
CA GLY A 116 -7.69 -11.71 6.12
C GLY A 116 -7.28 -12.34 7.47
N LYS A 117 -8.10 -13.23 8.02
CA LYS A 117 -7.81 -14.01 9.23
C LYS A 117 -7.78 -15.49 8.89
N HIS A 118 -6.59 -16.08 8.87
CA HIS A 118 -6.39 -17.49 8.57
C HIS A 118 -5.20 -18.05 9.35
N GLU A 119 -5.24 -19.34 9.70
CA GLU A 119 -4.23 -20.03 10.53
C GLU A 119 -2.85 -20.09 9.85
N THR A 120 -2.81 -20.06 8.52
CA THR A 120 -1.56 -20.09 7.75
C THR A 120 -0.89 -18.73 7.62
N ASN A 121 -1.53 -17.63 8.06
CA ASN A 121 -1.01 -16.28 7.82
C ASN A 121 0.35 -16.03 8.47
N ILE A 122 0.64 -16.64 9.62
CA ILE A 122 1.96 -16.53 10.27
C ILE A 122 3.04 -17.20 9.40
N GLU A 123 2.77 -18.39 8.89
CA GLU A 123 3.72 -19.11 8.04
C GLU A 123 3.90 -18.40 6.69
N ASN A 124 2.81 -17.90 6.11
CA ASN A 124 2.86 -17.07 4.90
C ASN A 124 3.69 -15.80 5.13
N TYR A 125 3.51 -15.12 6.27
CA TYR A 125 4.31 -13.95 6.61
C TYR A 125 5.80 -14.27 6.75
N LYS A 126 6.19 -15.42 7.32
CA LYS A 126 7.60 -15.83 7.41
C LYS A 126 8.27 -16.00 6.04
N ILE A 127 7.51 -16.38 5.01
CA ILE A 127 7.99 -16.47 3.62
C ILE A 127 8.16 -15.07 3.02
N ILE A 128 7.23 -14.15 3.34
CA ILE A 128 7.21 -12.80 2.79
C ILE A 128 8.26 -11.88 3.43
N ALA A 129 8.40 -11.91 4.76
CA ALA A 129 9.17 -10.96 5.56
C ALA A 129 10.64 -10.78 5.14
N PRO A 130 11.39 -11.83 4.72
CA PRO A 130 12.75 -11.67 4.22
C PRO A 130 12.88 -10.86 2.92
N ASN A 131 11.77 -10.69 2.18
CA ASN A 131 11.74 -10.00 0.89
C ASN A 131 11.19 -8.56 1.01
N LEU A 132 10.92 -8.08 2.23
CA LEU A 132 10.48 -6.71 2.49
C LEU A 132 11.68 -5.82 2.79
N ASP A 133 11.58 -4.54 2.44
CA ASP A 133 12.51 -3.53 2.94
C ASP A 133 12.34 -3.31 4.45
N ASP A 134 13.39 -2.79 5.09
CA ASP A 134 13.43 -2.61 6.54
C ASP A 134 12.27 -1.76 7.08
N GLU A 135 11.85 -0.72 6.37
CA GLU A 135 10.78 0.17 6.82
C GLU A 135 9.43 -0.56 6.83
N THR A 136 9.12 -1.26 5.75
CA THR A 136 7.90 -2.07 5.62
C THR A 136 7.89 -3.20 6.65
N LYS A 137 9.00 -3.92 6.80
CA LYS A 137 9.13 -5.01 7.76
C LYS A 137 8.95 -4.51 9.19
N ASN A 138 9.63 -3.43 9.56
CA ASN A 138 9.51 -2.81 10.87
C ASN A 138 8.07 -2.38 11.14
N PHE A 139 7.34 -1.81 10.16
CA PHE A 139 5.93 -1.46 10.34
C PHE A 139 5.07 -2.69 10.72
N TRP A 140 5.24 -3.81 10.03
CA TRP A 140 4.46 -5.03 10.29
C TRP A 140 4.88 -5.78 11.56
N GLU A 141 6.14 -5.63 12.01
CA GLU A 141 6.66 -6.26 13.24
C GLU A 141 6.51 -5.38 14.49
N SER A 142 6.49 -4.06 14.34
CA SER A 142 6.43 -3.08 15.46
C SER A 142 5.08 -3.05 16.16
N ASN A 143 4.00 -3.33 15.43
CA ASN A 143 2.69 -3.52 16.02
C ASN A 143 2.54 -5.00 16.40
N GLY A 144 2.58 -5.29 17.71
CA GLY A 144 2.32 -6.61 18.28
C GLY A 144 0.94 -7.24 17.95
N PHE A 145 0.19 -6.66 17.01
CA PHE A 145 -1.08 -7.13 16.48
C PHE A 145 -0.94 -8.39 15.61
N PHE A 146 0.23 -8.63 14.99
CA PHE A 146 0.54 -9.92 14.36
C PHE A 146 0.70 -11.07 15.38
N ARG A 147 0.79 -10.76 16.68
CA ARG A 147 0.73 -11.76 17.74
C ARG A 147 -0.70 -12.23 18.05
N GLN A 148 -1.74 -11.57 17.49
CA GLN A 148 -3.15 -11.85 17.85
C GLN A 148 -4.12 -11.97 16.68
N THR A 149 -3.81 -11.51 15.46
CA THR A 149 -4.73 -11.61 14.30
C THR A 149 -4.42 -12.71 13.30
N CYS A 150 -3.32 -13.44 13.50
CA CYS A 150 -3.03 -14.67 12.76
C CYS A 150 -3.01 -15.93 13.67
N ALA A 151 -3.27 -15.75 14.97
CA ALA A 151 -3.32 -16.81 15.98
C ALA A 151 -4.55 -16.61 16.88
N THR A 152 -5.73 -16.81 16.31
CA THR A 152 -7.01 -17.26 16.91
C THR A 152 -8.01 -17.37 15.77
#